data_AF-A0A848S701-F1
#
_entry.id   AF-A0A848S701-F1
#
_cell.length_a   1.000
_cell.length_b   1.000
_cell.length_c   1.000
_cell.angle_alpha   90.00
_cell.angle_beta   90.00
_cell.angle_gamma   90.00
#
_symmetry.space_group_name_H-M   'P 1'
#
loop_
_entity.id
_entity.type
_entity.pdbx_description
1 polymer ?
#
loop_
_entity_poly.entity_id
_entity_poly.type
_entity_poly.pdbx_seq_one_letter_code
_entity_poly.pdbx_strand_id
1 'polypeptide(L)'
;MLPFRSEIRNSPSQPTIKIFLTDESLDARIKKHLEHFKEIEEIEIRACVEQTESKENLTIFLKDDADIAKMKQSIDSSLWWYFEEDLVD
;
A
#
# COMPACT_ATOMS: atom_id res chain seq x y z
N MET A 1 14.95 1.27 10.30
CA MET A 1 14.22 2.03 9.26
C MET A 1 12.95 1.26 8.98
N LEU A 2 11.78 1.90 8.92
CA LEU A 2 10.54 1.18 8.64
C LEU A 2 10.56 0.70 7.19
N PRO A 3 10.25 -0.57 6.89
CA PRO A 3 10.32 -1.08 5.52
C PRO A 3 9.34 -0.38 4.58
N PHE A 4 8.19 0.05 5.13
CA PHE A 4 7.16 0.80 4.42
C PHE A 4 6.46 1.80 5.35
N ARG A 5 5.73 2.73 4.74
CA ARG A 5 4.80 3.65 5.40
C ARG A 5 3.48 3.66 4.67
N SER A 6 2.37 3.58 5.39
CA SER A 6 1.03 3.65 4.82
C SER A 6 0.25 4.86 5.35
N GLU A 7 -0.47 5.55 4.47
CA GLU A 7 -1.29 6.72 4.79
C GLU A 7 -2.67 6.60 4.15
N ILE A 8 -3.72 6.93 4.90
CA ILE A 8 -5.06 7.09 4.34
C ILE A 8 -5.17 8.47 3.72
N ARG A 9 -5.60 8.54 2.47
CA ARG A 9 -5.94 9.78 1.78
C ARG A 9 -7.44 9.79 1.50
N ASN A 10 -8.14 10.69 2.20
CA ASN A 10 -9.54 10.95 1.95
C ASN A 10 -9.65 11.84 0.72
N SER A 11 -9.80 11.22 -0.44
CA SER A 11 -10.08 11.91 -1.70
C SER A 11 -11.57 12.26 -1.76
N PRO A 12 -11.97 13.33 -2.47
CA PRO A 12 -13.38 13.73 -2.59
C PRO A 12 -14.24 12.68 -3.33
N SER A 13 -13.63 11.79 -4.11
CA SER A 13 -14.34 10.71 -4.82
C SER A 13 -14.43 9.44 -3.98
N GLN A 14 -13.30 8.94 -3.48
CA GLN A 14 -13.25 7.76 -2.60
C GLN A 14 -11.99 7.80 -1.73
N PRO A 15 -12.02 7.24 -0.51
CA PRO A 15 -10.83 7.10 0.31
C PRO A 15 -9.85 6.11 -0.34
N THR A 16 -8.57 6.46 -0.32
CA THR A 16 -7.49 5.65 -0.89
C THR A 16 -6.41 5.41 0.16
N ILE A 17 -5.65 4.34 0.00
CA ILE A 17 -4.49 4.04 0.86
C ILE A 17 -3.25 4.25 0.01
N LYS A 18 -2.38 5.16 0.43
CA LYS A 18 -1.05 5.33 -0.16
C LYS A 18 -0.03 4.54 0.64
N ILE A 19 0.79 3.76 -0.04
CA ILE A 19 1.89 3.01 0.57
C ILE A 19 3.18 3.47 -0.08
N PHE A 20 4.13 3.83 0.76
CA PHE A 20 5.47 4.26 0.41
C PHE A 20 6.43 3.17 0.86
N LEU A 21 7.12 2.55 -0.09
CA LEU A 21 8.14 1.56 0.21
C LEU A 21 9.50 2.26 0.30
N THR A 22 10.37 1.71 1.13
CA THR A 22 11.79 2.13 1.16
C THR A 22 12.55 1.52 -0.01
N ASP A 23 12.19 0.29 -0.41
CA ASP A 23 12.76 -0.40 -1.56
C ASP A 23 11.75 -0.45 -2.72
N GLU A 24 12.04 0.28 -3.79
CA GLU A 24 11.17 0.41 -4.97
C GLU A 24 11.11 -0.88 -5.81
N SER A 25 12.06 -1.82 -5.61
CA SER A 25 12.05 -3.11 -6.32
C SER A 25 10.90 -4.01 -5.86
N LEU A 26 10.36 -3.76 -4.67
CA LEU A 26 9.29 -4.55 -4.07
C LEU A 26 7.89 -4.08 -4.49
N ASP A 27 7.73 -2.90 -5.11
CA ASP A 27 6.44 -2.36 -5.53
C ASP A 27 5.64 -3.35 -6.38
N ALA A 28 6.27 -3.96 -7.38
CA ALA A 28 5.60 -4.93 -8.25
C ALA A 28 5.21 -6.22 -7.53
N ARG A 29 5.98 -6.65 -6.51
CA ARG A 29 5.67 -7.84 -5.70
C ARG A 29 4.53 -7.57 -4.73
N ILE A 30 4.61 -6.45 -4.02
CA ILE A 30 3.58 -6.02 -3.07
C ILE A 30 2.27 -5.75 -3.81
N LYS A 31 2.31 -5.14 -5.00
CA LYS A 31 1.13 -5.00 -5.85
C LYS A 31 0.42 -6.34 -6.05
N LYS A 32 1.14 -7.37 -6.54
CA LYS A 32 0.57 -8.70 -6.79
C LYS A 32 0.01 -9.35 -5.52
N HIS A 33 0.71 -9.18 -4.39
CA HIS A 33 0.26 -9.69 -3.10
C HIS A 33 -1.06 -9.03 -2.66
N LEU A 34 -1.18 -7.73 -2.87
CA LEU A 34 -2.36 -6.96 -2.54
C LEU A 34 -3.53 -7.20 -3.54
N GLU A 35 -3.25 -7.54 -4.80
CA GLU A 35 -4.28 -7.91 -5.78
C GLU A 35 -5.11 -9.15 -5.36
N HIS A 36 -4.65 -9.94 -4.37
CA HIS A 36 -5.43 -11.05 -3.80
C HIS A 36 -6.62 -10.59 -2.92
N PHE A 37 -6.61 -9.35 -2.43
CA PHE A 37 -7.69 -8.83 -1.60
C PHE A 37 -8.91 -8.49 -2.45
N LYS A 38 -10.03 -9.17 -2.19
CA LYS A 38 -11.29 -8.95 -2.94
C LYS A 38 -11.92 -7.57 -2.72
N GLU A 39 -11.58 -6.92 -1.61
CA GLU A 39 -12.05 -5.58 -1.25
C GLU A 39 -11.33 -4.46 -2.00
N ILE A 40 -10.15 -4.77 -2.56
CA ILE A 40 -9.40 -3.85 -3.39
C ILE A 40 -10.04 -3.84 -4.79
N GLU A 41 -10.28 -2.65 -5.29
CA GLU A 41 -10.79 -2.40 -6.64
C GLU A 41 -9.65 -2.31 -7.63
N GLU A 42 -8.64 -1.48 -7.32
CA GLU A 42 -7.50 -1.23 -8.18
C GLU A 42 -6.26 -0.85 -7.37
N ILE A 43 -5.07 -1.17 -7.90
CA ILE A 43 -3.79 -0.77 -7.33
C ILE A 43 -2.94 -0.15 -8.42
N GLU A 44 -2.55 1.10 -8.22
CA GLU A 44 -1.70 1.86 -9.14
C GLU A 44 -0.37 2.22 -8.49
N ILE A 45 0.73 1.98 -9.19
CA ILE A 45 2.04 2.52 -8.81
C ILE A 45 2.14 3.87 -9.49
N ARG A 46 2.26 4.94 -8.70
CA ARG A 46 2.35 6.31 -9.18
C ARG A 46 3.66 6.94 -8.70
N ALA A 47 4.30 7.71 -9.57
CA ALA A 47 5.44 8.53 -9.17
C ALA A 47 4.99 9.58 -8.15
N CYS A 48 5.71 9.68 -7.05
CA CYS A 48 5.51 10.72 -6.06
C CYS A 48 6.07 12.03 -6.61
N VAL A 49 5.18 12.97 -6.96
CA VAL A 49 5.57 14.31 -7.44
C VAL A 49 5.88 15.25 -6.25
N GLU A 50 5.46 14.88 -5.05
CA GLU A 50 5.71 15.61 -3.82
C GLU A 50 7.12 15.27 -3.28
N GLN A 51 7.79 16.20 -2.58
CA GLN A 51 9.13 16.02 -1.98
C GLN A 51 9.10 15.00 -0.82
N THR A 52 8.79 13.75 -1.13
CA THR A 52 8.84 12.60 -0.23
C THR A 52 10.11 11.81 -0.53
N GLU A 53 10.64 11.12 0.48
CA GLU A 53 11.88 10.33 0.34
C GLU A 53 11.74 9.16 -0.66
N SER A 54 10.52 8.67 -0.88
CA SER A 54 10.18 7.67 -1.90
C SER A 54 9.81 8.34 -3.23
N LYS A 55 10.40 7.87 -4.35
CA LYS A 55 10.09 8.42 -5.68
C LYS A 55 8.79 7.85 -6.24
N GLU A 56 8.34 6.73 -5.70
CA GLU A 56 7.11 6.05 -6.10
C GLU A 56 6.23 5.73 -4.89
N ASN A 57 4.93 5.60 -5.13
CA ASN A 57 3.96 5.18 -4.14
C ASN A 57 2.90 4.27 -4.77
N LEU A 58 2.51 3.24 -4.04
CA LEU A 58 1.35 2.42 -4.35
C LEU A 58 0.09 3.16 -3.88
N THR A 59 -0.85 3.37 -4.77
CA THR A 59 -2.17 3.94 -4.48
C THR A 59 -3.20 2.83 -4.63
N ILE A 60 -3.85 2.51 -3.52
CA ILE A 60 -4.85 1.45 -3.44
C ILE A 60 -6.22 2.10 -3.41
N PHE A 61 -7.04 1.70 -4.38
CA PHE A 61 -8.43 2.04 -4.50
C PHE A 61 -9.25 0.88 -3.94
N LEU A 62 -10.05 1.18 -2.93
CA LEU A 62 -10.99 0.23 -2.36
C LEU A 62 -12.35 0.37 -3.01
N LYS A 63 -13.12 -0.71 -2.99
CA LYS A 63 -14.53 -0.72 -3.38
C LYS A 63 -15.37 0.13 -2.41
N ASP A 64 -16.48 0.68 -2.88
CA ASP A 64 -17.40 1.53 -2.08
C ASP A 64 -17.89 0.89 -0.76
N ASP A 65 -18.05 -0.43 -0.72
CA ASP A 65 -18.53 -1.16 0.46
C ASP A 65 -17.41 -1.51 1.46
N ALA A 66 -16.15 -1.25 1.11
CA ALA A 66 -15.00 -1.64 1.92
C ALA A 66 -14.65 -0.59 2.99
N ASP A 67 -14.41 -1.05 4.21
CA ASP A 67 -13.99 -0.20 5.33
C ASP A 67 -12.49 0.12 5.23
N ILE A 68 -12.17 1.36 4.85
CA ILE A 68 -10.79 1.85 4.68
C ILE A 68 -9.91 1.66 5.92
N ALA A 69 -10.47 1.80 7.13
CA ALA A 69 -9.69 1.68 8.36
C ALA A 69 -9.29 0.23 8.62
N LYS A 70 -10.24 -0.69 8.45
CA LYS A 70 -9.97 -2.14 8.52
C LYS A 70 -9.02 -2.57 7.42
N MET A 71 -9.26 -2.13 6.19
CA MET A 71 -8.40 -2.46 5.06
C MET A 71 -6.97 -1.99 5.26
N LYS A 72 -6.77 -0.76 5.74
CA LYS A 72 -5.43 -0.29 6.11
C LYS A 72 -4.78 -1.19 7.15
N GLN A 73 -5.48 -1.54 8.22
CA GLN A 73 -4.92 -2.40 9.26
C GLN A 73 -4.58 -3.80 8.74
N SER A 74 -5.44 -4.38 7.90
CA SER A 74 -5.20 -5.68 7.24
C SER A 74 -3.99 -5.63 6.32
N ILE A 75 -3.90 -4.58 5.49
CA ILE A 75 -2.77 -4.37 4.58
C ILE A 75 -1.48 -4.16 5.38
N ASP A 76 -1.48 -3.29 6.39
CA ASP A 76 -0.32 -3.05 7.25
C ASP A 76 0.16 -4.34 7.89
N SER A 77 -0.75 -5.14 8.47
CA SER A 77 -0.40 -6.42 9.07
C SER A 77 0.18 -7.39 8.04
N SER A 78 -0.41 -7.46 6.86
CA SER A 78 0.05 -8.33 5.78
C SER A 78 1.43 -7.94 5.26
N LEU A 79 1.68 -6.64 5.13
CA LEU A 79 2.99 -6.11 4.73
C LEU A 79 4.03 -6.33 5.82
N TRP A 80 3.68 -6.12 7.09
CA TRP A 80 4.58 -6.44 8.21
C TRP A 80 5.03 -7.89 8.17
N TRP A 81 4.10 -8.83 7.98
CA TRP A 81 4.45 -10.25 7.80
C TRP A 81 5.35 -10.49 6.60
N TYR A 82 5.05 -9.88 5.45
CA TYR A 82 5.86 -10.00 4.25
C TYR A 82 7.31 -9.51 4.47
N PHE A 83 7.48 -8.38 5.15
CA PHE A 83 8.79 -7.82 5.45
C PHE A 83 9.51 -8.52 6.61
N GLU A 84 8.77 -9.05 7.60
CA GLU A 84 9.35 -9.88 8.64
C GLU A 84 9.87 -11.18 8.04
N GLU A 85 9.11 -11.90 7.20
CA GLU A 85 9.58 -13.12 6.53
C GLU A 85 10.83 -12.88 5.66
N ASP A 86 10.91 -11.75 4.95
CA ASP A 86 12.07 -11.38 4.11
C ASP A 86 13.33 -11.01 4.94
N LEU A 87 13.17 -10.68 6.23
CA LEU A 87 14.26 -10.34 7.16
C LEU A 87 14.83 -11.55 7.93
N VAL A 88 14.25 -12.77 7.81
CA VAL A 88 14.70 -13.98 8.52
C VAL A 88 15.47 -14.98 7.63
N ASP A 89 16.12 -14.53 6.56
CA ASP A 89 17.11 -15.35 5.82
C ASP A 89 18.54 -14.79 5.93
#